data_AF-A0A7W8LL26-F1
#
_entry.id   AF-A0A7W8LL26-F1
#
_cell.length_a   1.000
_cell.length_b   1.000
_cell.length_c   1.000
_cell.angle_alpha   90.00
_cell.angle_beta   90.00
_cell.angle_gamma   90.00
#
_symmetry.space_group_name_H-M   'P 1'
#
loop_
_entity.id
_entity.type
_entity.pdbx_description
1 polymer ?
#
loop_
_entity_poly.entity_id
_entity_poly.type
_entity_poly.pdbx_seq_one_letter_code
_entity_poly.pdbx_strand_id
1 'polypeptide(L)'
;MEQNLVCANCGGTLAVDSNGEIGTCIYCGTKRQLVEKVVTVVEHTGKVEVDGIATAASKLTSAYQCLQTGNVEKANRLYKEITELEPQNAYAWWGRYLCEESFAKYYGFRDKYGNSDNITKANQVLEILKYADFAIQYAEEDVRQKYIEETQEYRNFVEMVRNQPAIPPQKKPNKNVIIGIIVAVIILIIIATNL
;
A
#
# COMPACT_ATOMS: atom_id res chain seq x y z
N MET A 1 1.08 -2.96 32.47
CA MET A 1 1.08 -4.37 32.02
C MET A 1 2.29 -4.53 31.11
N GLU A 2 3.31 -5.28 31.51
CA GLU A 2 4.50 -5.54 30.69
C GLU A 2 4.11 -6.36 29.46
N GLN A 3 4.29 -5.81 28.27
CA GLN A 3 4.10 -6.55 27.02
C GLN A 3 5.35 -7.40 26.75
N ASN A 4 5.25 -8.71 26.94
CA ASN A 4 6.30 -9.64 26.56
C ASN A 4 6.34 -9.79 25.04
N LEU A 5 7.32 -9.16 24.39
CA LEU A 5 7.59 -9.30 22.96
C LEU A 5 8.23 -10.68 22.68
N VAL A 6 7.56 -11.48 21.85
CA VAL A 6 7.97 -12.86 21.54
C VAL A 6 8.48 -12.98 20.10
N CYS A 7 9.58 -13.69 19.90
CA CYS A 7 10.20 -13.90 18.60
C CYS A 7 9.35 -14.83 17.73
N ALA A 8 8.85 -14.34 16.60
CA ALA A 8 8.08 -15.13 15.64
C ALA A 8 8.88 -16.26 14.96
N ASN A 9 10.21 -16.31 15.13
CA ASN A 9 11.06 -17.36 14.54
C ASN A 9 11.23 -18.58 15.48
N CYS A 10 11.36 -18.35 16.79
CA CYS A 10 11.67 -19.43 17.75
C CYS A 10 10.86 -19.40 19.05
N GLY A 11 9.96 -18.43 19.23
CA GLY A 11 9.17 -18.27 20.44
C GLY A 11 9.92 -17.68 21.64
N GLY A 12 11.19 -17.30 21.48
CA GLY A 12 11.99 -16.70 22.55
C GLY A 12 11.75 -15.19 22.75
N THR A 13 12.09 -14.66 23.92
CA THR A 13 11.92 -13.22 24.24
C THR A 13 12.75 -12.31 23.35
N LEU A 14 12.18 -11.15 22.98
CA LEU A 14 12.87 -10.07 22.26
C LEU A 14 13.39 -9.03 23.27
N ALA A 15 14.68 -8.71 23.19
CA ALA A 15 15.27 -7.52 23.79
C ALA A 15 15.14 -6.35 22.82
N VAL A 16 14.65 -5.21 23.30
CA VAL A 16 14.42 -4.01 22.48
C VAL A 16 15.56 -3.02 22.69
N ASP A 17 15.97 -2.33 21.62
CA ASP A 17 16.94 -1.24 21.72
C ASP A 17 16.37 0.00 22.44
N SER A 18 17.22 0.97 22.73
CA SER A 18 16.86 2.19 23.46
C SER A 18 15.81 3.04 22.76
N ASN A 19 15.61 2.84 21.46
CA ASN A 19 14.71 3.62 20.63
C ASN A 19 13.36 2.91 20.41
N GLY A 20 13.20 1.65 20.85
CA GLY A 20 11.96 0.91 20.65
C GLY A 20 11.78 0.37 19.24
N GLU A 21 12.75 0.55 18.33
CA GLU A 21 12.59 0.36 16.89
C GLU A 21 13.06 -1.02 16.44
N ILE A 22 14.00 -1.65 17.15
CA ILE A 22 14.56 -2.95 16.76
C ILE A 22 14.50 -3.92 17.93
N GLY A 23 13.73 -5.00 17.76
CA GLY A 23 13.69 -6.14 18.65
C GLY A 23 14.69 -7.22 18.20
N THR A 24 15.58 -7.63 19.09
CA THR A 24 16.54 -8.73 18.88
C THR A 24 16.19 -9.90 19.80
N CYS A 25 16.00 -11.10 19.23
CA CYS A 25 15.76 -12.28 20.05
C CYS A 25 17.01 -12.69 20.83
N ILE A 26 16.87 -12.84 22.15
CA ILE A 26 17.97 -13.23 23.04
C ILE A 26 18.43 -14.68 22.84
N TYR A 27 17.64 -15.50 22.13
CA TYR A 27 17.92 -16.92 21.92
C TYR A 27 18.45 -17.24 20.52
N CYS A 28 17.79 -16.77 19.46
CA CYS A 28 18.18 -17.09 18.08
C CYS A 28 18.84 -15.93 17.34
N GLY A 29 18.95 -14.74 17.96
CA GLY A 29 19.59 -13.56 17.36
C GLY A 29 18.81 -12.91 16.22
N THR A 30 17.59 -13.36 15.91
CA THR A 30 16.75 -12.74 14.87
C THR A 30 16.41 -11.30 15.24
N LYS A 31 16.73 -10.36 14.34
CA LYS A 31 16.41 -8.92 14.48
C LYS A 31 15.16 -8.58 13.68
N ARG A 32 14.27 -7.78 14.24
CA ARG A 32 13.07 -7.28 13.56
C ARG A 32 12.84 -5.81 13.90
N GLN A 33 12.43 -5.06 12.90
CA GLN A 33 11.94 -3.70 13.09
C GLN A 33 10.55 -3.78 13.76
N LEU A 34 10.41 -3.18 14.93
CA LEU A 34 9.16 -3.05 15.65
C LEU A 34 8.46 -1.81 15.07
N VAL A 35 7.46 -2.04 14.22
CA VAL A 35 6.59 -0.95 13.76
C VAL A 35 5.54 -0.72 14.84
N GLU A 36 5.70 0.36 15.59
CA GLU A 36 4.66 0.87 16.47
C GLU A 36 3.57 1.49 15.57
N LYS A 37 2.52 0.71 15.23
CA LYS A 37 1.25 1.31 14.81
C LYS A 37 0.06 0.34 14.91
N VAL A 38 -0.82 0.73 15.84
CA VAL A 38 -2.26 0.44 15.95
C VAL A 38 -2.63 -1.02 16.22
N VAL A 39 -2.49 -1.40 17.49
CA VAL A 39 -3.42 -2.35 18.11
C VAL A 39 -4.78 -1.64 18.23
N THR A 40 -5.58 -1.65 17.17
CA THR A 40 -7.03 -1.73 17.38
C THR A 40 -7.31 -3.20 17.61
N VAL A 41 -7.41 -3.60 18.88
CA VAL A 41 -8.06 -4.86 19.23
C VAL A 41 -9.44 -4.76 18.60
N VAL A 42 -9.68 -5.58 17.59
CA VAL A 42 -11.01 -5.76 17.03
C VAL A 42 -11.79 -6.52 18.10
N GLU A 43 -12.37 -5.79 19.06
CA GLU A 43 -13.36 -6.34 19.96
C GLU A 43 -14.63 -6.57 19.14
N HIS A 44 -14.84 -7.81 18.72
CA HIS A 44 -16.14 -8.26 18.24
C HIS A 44 -16.78 -9.12 19.32
N THR A 45 -17.69 -8.50 20.06
CA THR A 45 -18.66 -9.20 20.90
C THR A 45 -19.65 -9.93 20.01
N GLY A 46 -19.44 -11.23 19.81
CA GLY A 46 -20.39 -12.15 19.19
C GLY A 46 -20.05 -13.61 19.48
N LYS A 47 -20.72 -14.22 20.47
CA LYS A 47 -20.84 -15.70 20.61
C LYS A 47 -21.69 -16.21 19.43
N VAL A 48 -21.45 -17.34 18.76
CA VAL A 48 -21.45 -18.74 19.26
C VAL A 48 -20.66 -19.65 18.29
N GLU A 49 -20.10 -20.73 18.84
CA GLU A 49 -19.36 -21.85 18.23
C GLU A 49 -20.18 -22.75 17.28
N VAL A 50 -19.51 -23.34 16.27
CA VAL A 50 -19.83 -24.66 15.71
C VAL A 50 -18.51 -25.38 15.35
N ASP A 51 -18.38 -26.63 15.78
CA ASP A 51 -17.23 -27.52 15.51
C ASP A 51 -16.85 -27.58 14.02
N GLY A 52 -15.56 -27.35 13.74
CA GLY A 52 -14.92 -27.75 12.48
C GLY A 52 -14.95 -26.77 11.31
N ILE A 53 -15.68 -25.65 11.38
CA ILE A 53 -15.68 -24.62 10.33
C ILE A 53 -15.04 -23.34 10.88
N ALA A 54 -13.92 -22.90 10.30
CA ALA A 54 -13.32 -21.61 10.63
C ALA A 54 -14.33 -20.49 10.35
N THR A 55 -14.90 -19.90 11.41
CA THR A 55 -15.83 -18.77 11.34
C THR A 55 -15.15 -17.57 10.69
N ALA A 56 -15.92 -16.66 10.08
CA ALA A 56 -15.38 -15.43 9.50
C ALA A 56 -14.49 -14.65 10.48
N ALA A 57 -14.84 -14.64 11.77
CA ALA A 57 -14.02 -14.02 12.84
C ALA A 57 -12.64 -14.69 13.02
N SER A 58 -12.57 -16.02 13.03
CA SER A 58 -11.29 -16.75 13.12
C SER A 58 -10.43 -16.56 11.86
N LYS A 59 -11.06 -16.50 10.68
CA LYS A 59 -10.40 -16.17 9.41
C LYS A 59 -9.88 -14.74 9.41
N LEU A 60 -10.64 -13.78 9.94
CA LEU A 60 -10.23 -12.37 10.05
C LEU A 60 -9.00 -12.24 10.93
N THR A 61 -9.01 -12.91 12.09
CA THR A 61 -7.86 -12.94 13.00
C THR A 61 -6.62 -13.52 12.31
N SER A 62 -6.79 -14.64 11.60
CA SER A 62 -5.71 -15.28 10.85
C SER A 62 -5.18 -14.39 9.71
N ALA A 63 -6.07 -13.71 9.00
CA ALA A 63 -5.72 -12.79 7.91
C ALA A 63 -4.91 -11.61 8.45
N TYR A 64 -5.36 -11.02 9.55
CA TYR A 64 -4.66 -9.93 10.23
C TYR A 64 -3.27 -10.36 10.70
N GLN A 65 -3.14 -11.54 11.34
CA GLN A 65 -1.83 -12.07 11.72
C GLN A 65 -0.90 -12.30 10.52
N CYS A 66 -1.45 -12.78 9.39
CA CYS A 66 -0.67 -12.93 8.16
C CYS A 66 -0.17 -11.57 7.65
N LEU A 67 -1.02 -10.53 7.68
CA LEU A 67 -0.63 -9.18 7.29
C LEU A 67 0.48 -8.62 8.19
N GLN A 68 0.32 -8.74 9.52
CA GLN A 68 1.30 -8.27 10.51
C GLN A 68 2.65 -9.00 10.43
N THR A 69 2.65 -10.25 9.97
CA THR A 69 3.88 -11.05 9.80
C THR A 69 4.49 -10.91 8.40
N GLY A 70 3.94 -10.02 7.56
CA GLY A 70 4.43 -9.77 6.20
C GLY A 70 4.00 -10.81 5.17
N ASN A 71 3.16 -11.78 5.54
CA ASN A 71 2.56 -12.74 4.61
C ASN A 71 1.32 -12.13 3.92
N VAL A 72 1.57 -11.06 3.16
CA VAL A 72 0.54 -10.23 2.51
C VAL A 72 -0.30 -11.05 1.52
N GLU A 73 0.30 -11.97 0.79
CA GLU A 73 -0.42 -12.83 -0.17
C GLU A 73 -1.45 -13.73 0.53
N LYS A 74 -1.04 -14.39 1.63
CA LYS A 74 -1.96 -15.21 2.42
C LYS A 74 -3.05 -14.36 3.10
N ALA A 75 -2.69 -13.18 3.59
CA ALA A 75 -3.65 -12.25 4.17
C ALA A 75 -4.71 -11.84 3.15
N ASN A 76 -4.31 -11.41 1.94
CA ASN A 76 -5.24 -10.98 0.90
C ASN A 76 -6.18 -12.11 0.48
N ARG A 77 -5.67 -13.36 0.37
CA ARG A 77 -6.51 -14.53 0.07
C ARG A 77 -7.57 -14.74 1.15
N LEU A 78 -7.18 -14.71 2.43
CA LEU A 78 -8.13 -14.90 3.54
C LEU A 78 -9.17 -13.77 3.58
N TYR A 79 -8.76 -12.51 3.41
CA TYR A 79 -9.69 -11.40 3.34
C TYR A 79 -10.64 -11.50 2.15
N LYS A 80 -10.15 -11.95 0.99
CA LYS A 80 -10.99 -12.20 -0.18
C LYS A 80 -12.04 -13.27 0.10
N GLU A 81 -11.67 -14.41 0.68
CA GLU A 81 -12.62 -15.45 1.10
C GLU A 81 -13.70 -14.89 2.03
N ILE A 82 -13.33 -14.03 2.97
CA ILE A 82 -14.30 -13.40 3.87
C ILE A 82 -15.21 -12.45 3.10
N THR A 83 -14.70 -11.64 2.16
CA THR A 83 -15.56 -10.75 1.35
C THR A 83 -16.52 -11.50 0.42
N GLU A 84 -16.19 -12.74 0.05
CA GLU A 84 -17.08 -13.61 -0.74
C GLU A 84 -18.18 -14.24 0.12
N LEU A 85 -17.88 -14.56 1.38
CA LEU A 85 -18.83 -15.12 2.35
C LEU A 85 -19.70 -14.04 3.02
N GLU A 86 -19.11 -12.91 3.37
CA GLU A 86 -19.71 -11.78 4.05
C GLU A 86 -19.41 -10.48 3.28
N PRO A 87 -20.15 -10.19 2.19
CA PRO A 87 -19.87 -9.03 1.34
C PRO A 87 -19.98 -7.67 2.02
N GLN A 88 -20.61 -7.60 3.20
CA GLN A 88 -20.75 -6.38 4.01
C GLN A 88 -19.72 -6.31 5.14
N ASN A 89 -18.75 -7.22 5.20
CA ASN A 89 -17.74 -7.20 6.26
C ASN A 89 -16.70 -6.09 5.98
N ALA A 90 -16.87 -4.96 6.66
CA ALA A 90 -16.01 -3.78 6.50
C ALA A 90 -14.53 -4.08 6.77
N TYR A 91 -14.23 -4.91 7.78
CA TYR A 91 -12.86 -5.27 8.16
C TYR A 91 -12.17 -6.13 7.10
N ALA A 92 -12.92 -7.00 6.43
CA ALA A 92 -12.38 -7.79 5.34
C ALA A 92 -12.01 -6.90 4.14
N TRP A 93 -12.88 -5.97 3.76
CA TRP A 93 -12.59 -4.99 2.72
C TRP A 93 -11.41 -4.09 3.06
N TRP A 94 -11.32 -3.63 4.31
CA TRP A 94 -10.18 -2.85 4.78
C TRP A 94 -8.88 -3.66 4.73
N GLY A 95 -8.93 -4.93 5.13
CA GLY A 95 -7.81 -5.86 5.03
C GLY A 95 -7.32 -6.02 3.59
N ARG A 96 -8.23 -6.10 2.61
CA ARG A 96 -7.86 -6.11 1.18
C ARG A 96 -7.19 -4.81 0.76
N TYR A 97 -7.74 -3.66 1.16
CA TYR A 97 -7.11 -2.36 0.93
C TYR A 97 -5.65 -2.34 1.44
N LEU A 98 -5.43 -2.74 2.69
CA LEU A 98 -4.08 -2.78 3.29
C LEU A 98 -3.14 -3.73 2.56
N CYS A 99 -3.63 -4.88 2.10
CA CYS A 99 -2.81 -5.84 1.36
C CYS A 99 -2.35 -5.27 0.00
N GLU A 100 -3.29 -4.70 -0.75
CA GLU A 100 -3.00 -4.12 -2.07
C GLU A 100 -2.13 -2.87 -1.94
N GLU A 101 -2.35 -2.04 -0.91
CA GLU A 101 -1.49 -0.91 -0.59
C GLU A 101 -0.08 -1.36 -0.24
N SER A 102 0.07 -2.39 0.59
CA SER A 102 1.36 -2.96 0.96
C SER A 102 2.10 -3.51 -0.27
N PHE A 103 1.39 -4.20 -1.17
CA PHE A 103 1.98 -4.71 -2.42
C PHE A 103 2.44 -3.56 -3.32
N ALA A 104 1.60 -2.55 -3.52
CA ALA A 104 1.94 -1.39 -4.33
C ALA A 104 3.13 -0.61 -3.75
N LYS A 105 3.17 -0.39 -2.42
CA LYS A 105 4.31 0.24 -1.74
C LYS A 105 5.60 -0.55 -1.92
N TYR A 106 5.55 -1.88 -1.78
CA TYR A 106 6.72 -2.75 -1.96
C TYR A 106 7.34 -2.62 -3.35
N TYR A 107 6.52 -2.50 -4.40
CA TYR A 107 6.99 -2.27 -5.77
C TYR A 107 7.15 -0.78 -6.15
N GLY A 108 6.97 0.14 -5.19
CA GLY A 108 7.10 1.57 -5.42
C GLY A 108 6.05 2.14 -6.40
N PHE A 109 4.84 1.58 -6.41
CA PHE A 109 3.73 1.93 -7.31
C PHE A 109 4.12 1.83 -8.80
N ARG A 110 4.99 0.88 -9.14
CA ARG A 110 5.37 0.58 -10.51
C ARG A 110 4.33 -0.29 -11.18
N ASP A 111 4.03 -0.03 -12.45
CA ASP A 111 3.26 -0.99 -13.24
C ASP A 111 4.13 -2.19 -13.65
N LYS A 112 3.53 -3.17 -14.34
CA LYS A 112 4.22 -4.38 -14.81
C LYS A 112 5.35 -4.12 -15.82
N TYR A 113 5.45 -2.90 -16.36
CA TYR A 113 6.50 -2.46 -17.28
C TYR A 113 7.57 -1.61 -16.56
N GLY A 114 7.41 -1.35 -15.26
CA GLY A 114 8.31 -0.54 -14.45
C GLY A 114 8.01 0.96 -14.45
N ASN A 115 6.95 1.41 -15.12
CA ASN A 115 6.55 2.82 -15.14
C ASN A 115 6.06 3.26 -13.76
N SER A 116 6.43 4.47 -13.34
CA SER A 116 6.08 5.03 -12.03
C SER A 116 5.74 6.52 -12.10
N ASP A 117 5.23 6.98 -13.23
CA ASP A 117 4.76 8.36 -13.34
C ASP A 117 3.48 8.58 -12.50
N ASN A 118 3.15 9.85 -12.26
CA ASN A 118 2.02 10.20 -11.40
C ASN A 118 0.67 9.67 -11.90
N ILE A 119 0.48 9.53 -13.22
CA ILE A 119 -0.76 8.98 -13.79
C ILE A 119 -0.82 7.48 -13.51
N THR A 120 0.30 6.76 -13.74
CA THR A 120 0.41 5.33 -13.42
C THR A 120 0.14 5.08 -11.93
N LYS A 121 0.77 5.85 -11.04
CA LYS A 121 0.54 5.77 -9.60
C LYS A 121 -0.92 6.08 -9.24
N ALA A 122 -1.51 7.14 -9.81
CA ALA A 122 -2.90 7.53 -9.52
C ALA A 122 -3.90 6.46 -9.95
N ASN A 123 -3.68 5.81 -11.10
CA ASN A 123 -4.52 4.72 -11.56
C ASN A 123 -4.44 3.51 -10.61
N GLN A 124 -3.23 3.13 -10.16
CA GLN A 124 -3.09 2.06 -9.17
C GLN A 124 -3.77 2.40 -7.84
N VAL A 125 -3.53 3.61 -7.33
CA VAL A 125 -4.15 4.10 -6.09
C VAL A 125 -5.67 4.10 -6.22
N LEU A 126 -6.23 4.50 -7.37
CA LEU A 126 -7.67 4.48 -7.62
C LEU A 126 -8.24 3.05 -7.55
N GLU A 127 -7.54 2.05 -8.10
CA GLU A 127 -7.95 0.65 -7.99
C GLU A 127 -7.91 0.16 -6.53
N ILE A 128 -6.89 0.53 -5.77
CA ILE A 128 -6.74 0.18 -4.35
C ILE A 128 -7.85 0.83 -3.51
N LEU A 129 -8.18 2.10 -3.79
CA LEU A 129 -9.22 2.85 -3.08
C LEU A 129 -10.61 2.22 -3.24
N LYS A 130 -10.88 1.44 -4.29
CA LYS A 130 -12.16 0.71 -4.43
C LYS A 130 -12.42 -0.22 -3.24
N TYR A 131 -11.38 -0.86 -2.70
CA TYR A 131 -11.51 -1.71 -1.52
C TYR A 131 -11.78 -0.89 -0.25
N ALA A 132 -11.13 0.27 -0.12
CA ALA A 132 -11.41 1.19 0.98
C ALA A 132 -12.83 1.76 0.89
N ASP A 133 -13.35 2.04 -0.30
CA ASP A 133 -14.72 2.54 -0.49
C ASP A 133 -15.75 1.53 0.01
N PHE A 134 -15.57 0.23 -0.27
CA PHE A 134 -16.42 -0.82 0.31
C PHE A 134 -16.28 -0.88 1.85
N ALA A 135 -15.05 -0.78 2.36
CA ALA A 135 -14.82 -0.79 3.81
C ALA A 135 -15.53 0.38 4.50
N ILE A 136 -15.38 1.59 3.96
CA ILE A 136 -16.04 2.82 4.44
C ILE A 136 -17.55 2.65 4.35
N GLN A 137 -18.09 2.15 3.22
CA GLN A 137 -19.52 1.98 3.03
C GLN A 137 -20.15 1.16 4.17
N TYR A 138 -19.55 0.01 4.50
CA TYR A 138 -20.11 -0.96 5.45
C TYR A 138 -19.66 -0.77 6.91
N ALA A 139 -18.71 0.12 7.19
CA ALA A 139 -18.19 0.33 8.54
C ALA A 139 -19.19 1.04 9.47
N GLU A 140 -19.07 0.79 10.77
CA GLU A 140 -19.69 1.64 11.80
C GLU A 140 -19.06 3.04 11.77
N GLU A 141 -19.75 4.04 12.35
CA GLU A 141 -19.41 5.46 12.13
C GLU A 141 -17.98 5.84 12.57
N ASP A 142 -17.55 5.35 13.72
CA ASP A 142 -16.21 5.59 14.27
C ASP A 142 -15.13 4.95 13.40
N VAL A 143 -15.34 3.72 12.96
CA VAL A 143 -14.42 2.97 12.08
C VAL A 143 -14.40 3.60 10.68
N ARG A 144 -15.56 4.03 10.17
CA ARG A 144 -15.72 4.70 8.89
C ARG A 144 -14.91 5.99 8.84
N GLN A 145 -15.00 6.81 9.88
CA GLN A 145 -14.28 8.07 9.95
C GLN A 145 -12.76 7.85 9.93
N LYS A 146 -12.28 6.86 10.68
CA LYS A 146 -10.87 6.45 10.63
C LYS A 146 -10.42 6.03 9.23
N TYR A 147 -11.22 5.22 8.52
CA TYR A 147 -10.88 4.81 7.15
C TYR A 147 -10.89 5.98 6.15
N ILE A 148 -11.79 6.95 6.32
CA ILE A 148 -11.80 8.18 5.52
C ILE A 148 -10.49 8.95 5.75
N GLU A 149 -10.12 9.17 7.01
CA GLU A 149 -8.89 9.88 7.38
C GLU A 149 -7.63 9.20 6.85
N GLU A 150 -7.51 7.88 7.02
CA GLU A 150 -6.36 7.11 6.56
C GLU A 150 -6.24 7.08 5.02
N THR A 151 -7.33 7.24 4.29
CA THR A 151 -7.32 7.29 2.81
C THR A 151 -7.23 8.68 2.20
N GLN A 152 -7.30 9.74 3.01
CA GLN A 152 -7.44 11.11 2.51
C GLN A 152 -6.24 11.56 1.66
N GLU A 153 -5.01 11.20 2.05
CA GLU A 153 -3.81 11.58 1.30
C GLU A 153 -3.83 11.02 -0.13
N TYR A 154 -4.23 9.75 -0.29
CA TYR A 154 -4.37 9.14 -1.61
C TYR A 154 -5.50 9.75 -2.44
N ARG A 155 -6.63 10.08 -1.80
CA ARG A 155 -7.75 10.74 -2.48
C ARG A 155 -7.31 12.11 -3.02
N ASN A 156 -6.65 12.90 -2.18
CA ASN A 156 -6.08 14.20 -2.58
C ASN A 156 -5.07 14.04 -3.72
N PHE A 157 -4.20 13.03 -3.66
CA PHE A 157 -3.25 12.74 -4.73
C PHE A 157 -3.94 12.41 -6.06
N VAL A 158 -4.95 11.53 -6.04
CA VAL A 158 -5.71 11.16 -7.25
C VAL A 158 -6.44 12.35 -7.84
N GLU A 159 -7.09 13.17 -7.00
CA GLU A 159 -7.77 14.40 -7.44
C GLU A 159 -6.79 15.40 -8.05
N MET A 160 -5.65 15.62 -7.41
CA MET A 160 -4.58 16.49 -7.92
C MET A 160 -4.14 16.04 -9.31
N VAL A 161 -3.88 14.74 -9.53
CA VAL A 161 -3.44 14.21 -10.83
C VAL A 161 -4.54 14.32 -11.87
N ARG A 162 -5.80 14.06 -11.52
CA ARG A 162 -6.95 14.17 -12.45
C ARG A 162 -7.25 15.61 -12.87
N ASN A 163 -7.02 16.57 -11.99
CA ASN A 163 -7.27 17.99 -12.24
C ASN A 163 -6.08 18.69 -12.92
N GLN A 164 -4.97 18.00 -13.19
CA GLN A 164 -3.89 18.57 -13.99
C GLN A 164 -4.35 18.78 -15.43
N PRO A 165 -4.11 19.96 -16.03
CA PRO A 165 -4.39 20.16 -17.44
C PRO A 165 -3.60 19.12 -18.24
N ALA A 166 -4.27 18.46 -19.19
CA ALA A 166 -3.63 17.46 -20.04
C ALA A 166 -2.37 18.06 -20.66
N ILE A 167 -1.19 17.61 -20.22
CA ILE A 167 0.06 17.98 -20.87
C ILE A 167 -0.02 17.32 -22.25
N PRO A 168 -0.09 18.08 -23.35
CA PRO A 168 -0.11 17.48 -24.67
C PRO A 168 1.11 16.58 -24.78
N PRO A 169 1.00 15.39 -25.40
CA PRO A 169 2.10 14.46 -25.49
C PRO A 169 3.33 15.21 -26.00
N GLN A 170 4.39 15.23 -25.18
CA GLN A 170 5.65 15.85 -25.54
C GLN A 170 6.16 15.15 -26.80
N LYS A 171 5.90 15.76 -27.96
CA LYS A 171 6.32 15.22 -29.25
C LYS A 171 7.83 15.21 -29.22
N LYS A 172 8.43 14.01 -29.09
CA LYS A 172 9.89 13.86 -29.15
C LYS A 172 10.39 14.66 -30.36
N PRO A 173 11.32 15.61 -30.17
CA PRO A 173 11.76 16.47 -31.25
C PRO A 173 12.21 15.60 -32.42
N ASN A 174 11.62 15.85 -33.60
CA ASN A 174 11.95 15.10 -34.80
C ASN A 174 13.46 15.26 -35.06
N LYS A 175 14.19 14.15 -35.24
CA LYS A 175 15.63 14.17 -35.51
C LYS A 175 15.97 15.12 -36.67
N ASN A 176 15.09 15.24 -37.66
CA ASN A 176 15.27 16.15 -38.80
C ASN A 176 15.18 17.63 -38.40
N VAL A 177 14.38 17.98 -37.40
CA VAL A 177 14.28 19.35 -36.86
C VAL A 177 15.55 19.69 -36.07
N ILE A 178 16.07 18.75 -35.27
CA ILE A 178 17.33 18.93 -34.54
C ILE A 178 18.49 19.11 -35.52
N ILE A 179 18.58 18.25 -36.54
CA ILE A 179 19.61 18.34 -37.58
C ILE A 179 19.51 19.68 -38.33
N GLY A 180 18.30 20.12 -38.68
CA GLY A 180 18.08 21.40 -39.33
C GLY A 180 18.57 22.60 -38.51
N ILE A 181 18.30 22.61 -37.20
CA ILE A 181 18.78 23.67 -36.30
C ILE A 181 20.31 23.66 -36.21
N ILE A 182 20.93 22.49 -36.08
CA ILE A 182 22.39 22.35 -36.02
C ILE A 182 23.04 22.88 -37.31
N VAL A 183 22.50 22.51 -38.48
CA VAL A 183 23.01 22.96 -39.78
C VAL A 183 22.89 24.48 -39.92
N ALA A 184 21.75 25.06 -39.52
CA ALA A 184 21.55 26.52 -39.58
C ALA A 184 22.54 27.28 -38.68
N VAL A 185 22.80 26.78 -37.46
CA VAL A 185 23.78 27.37 -36.54
C VAL A 185 25.19 27.29 -37.12
N ILE A 186 25.58 26.17 -37.72
CA ILE A 186 26.89 26.01 -38.36
C ILE A 186 27.05 27.01 -39.52
N ILE A 187 26.04 27.16 -40.37
CA ILE A 187 26.08 28.13 -41.48
C ILE A 187 26.26 29.56 -40.96
N LEU A 188 25.52 29.94 -39.92
CA LEU A 188 25.64 31.28 -39.32
C LEU A 188 27.03 31.53 -38.73
N ILE A 189 27.63 30.52 -38.08
CA ILE A 189 29.01 30.62 -37.57
C ILE A 189 29.99 30.80 -38.73
N ILE A 190 29.87 30.02 -39.81
CA ILE A 190 30.74 30.12 -40.98
C ILE A 190 30.64 31.51 -41.63
N ILE A 191 29.44 32.08 -41.73
CA ILE A 191 29.23 33.43 -42.25
C ILE A 191 29.88 34.46 -41.32
N ALA A 192 29.68 34.35 -40.00
CA ALA A 192 30.25 35.27 -39.02
C ALA A 192 31.78 35.23 -38.94
N THR A 193 32.42 34.10 -39.28
CA THR A 193 33.89 33.97 -39.29
C THR A 193 34.54 34.37 -40.61
N ASN A 194 33.76 34.53 -41.69
CA ASN A 194 34.24 34.92 -43.02
C ASN A 194 33.87 36.37 -43.40
N LEU A 195 33.33 37.15 -42.45
CA LEU A 195 33.04 38.58 -42.57
C LEU A 195 34.04 39.43 -41.79
#